data_AF-A0A8T0BLS1-F1
#
_entry.id   AF-A0A8T0BLS1-F1
#
_cell.length_a   1.000
_cell.length_b   1.000
_cell.length_c   1.000
_cell.angle_alpha   90.00
_cell.angle_beta   90.00
_cell.angle_gamma   90.00
#
_symmetry.space_group_name_H-M   'P 1'
#
loop_
_entity.id
_entity.type
_entity.pdbx_description
1 polymer ?
#
loop_
_entity_poly.entity_id
_entity_poly.type
_entity_poly.pdbx_seq_one_letter_code
_entity_poly.pdbx_strand_id
1 'polypeptide(L)'
;MLNDMERREKTLFRLEQGFELQFRLGPTLQGKNVHVHTNYPAPGQKFDRCTFRVLDWISPSGKQDDSGKYCKLDLEIAGSYQYYFGCGNEEKTGGGYFVVDPVLRVGPERKALPLDSITSQTYLSKCLGPLDEWLDRLRVAKETGYNMIHLTPLQTLGASRSCYSIADQLELNPDFSPPGKNYTWSDVGNLTEKIRNEWDMVCITDVVYNHTAVNSKWLKLHPECTYNLANSPHLKPAWILDRALWHFSCDTANGKYRDRGLPALVEDEVQLTRLRELLWQEVFPRLKLWEFLQVNVEKAVAQFDTLLQANGKVAGKGTLKRGRQNRN
;
A
#
# COMPACT_ATOMS: atom_id res chain seq x y z
N MET A 1 -0.18 -3.58 -33.09
CA MET A 1 -1.11 -4.40 -33.90
C MET A 1 -2.05 -5.12 -32.95
N LEU A 2 -3.34 -5.18 -33.29
CA LEU A 2 -4.37 -5.87 -32.52
C LEU A 2 -4.71 -7.20 -33.20
N ASN A 3 -4.58 -8.32 -32.51
CA ASN A 3 -5.00 -9.62 -33.03
C ASN A 3 -6.16 -10.20 -32.19
N ASP A 4 -7.01 -10.98 -32.83
CA ASP A 4 -8.13 -11.63 -32.16
C ASP A 4 -7.68 -12.51 -30.97
N MET A 5 -8.45 -12.46 -29.88
CA MET A 5 -8.14 -13.10 -28.59
C MET A 5 -6.77 -12.75 -27.97
N GLU A 6 -6.10 -11.70 -28.46
CA GLU A 6 -4.77 -11.32 -27.98
C GLU A 6 -4.85 -10.60 -26.63
N ARG A 7 -4.33 -11.25 -25.58
CA ARG A 7 -4.24 -10.70 -24.22
C ARG A 7 -2.80 -10.29 -23.92
N ARG A 8 -2.55 -8.99 -23.87
CA ARG A 8 -1.24 -8.38 -23.61
C ARG A 8 -1.09 -7.87 -22.17
N GLU A 9 -1.85 -8.44 -21.23
CA GLU A 9 -1.85 -8.02 -19.81
C GLU A 9 -0.47 -8.13 -19.15
N LYS A 10 0.39 -9.04 -19.63
CA LYS A 10 1.75 -9.26 -19.13
C LYS A 10 2.84 -8.57 -19.95
N THR A 11 2.48 -7.90 -21.04
CA THR A 11 3.44 -7.18 -21.89
C THR A 11 3.48 -5.73 -21.45
N LEU A 12 4.68 -5.23 -21.14
CA LEU A 12 4.87 -3.83 -20.79
C LEU A 12 5.16 -3.02 -22.05
N PHE A 13 4.24 -2.13 -22.42
CA PHE A 13 4.48 -1.10 -23.42
C PHE A 13 4.84 0.20 -22.70
N ARG A 14 6.07 0.68 -22.85
CA ARG A 14 6.52 2.00 -22.37
C ARG A 14 6.62 2.96 -23.55
N LEU A 15 6.05 4.14 -23.38
CA LEU A 15 5.93 5.17 -24.41
C LEU A 15 6.33 6.51 -23.79
N GLU A 16 6.83 7.43 -24.61
CA GLU A 16 7.22 8.76 -24.16
C GLU A 16 6.09 9.77 -24.38
N GLN A 17 6.07 10.83 -23.58
CA GLN A 17 5.19 11.97 -23.86
C GLN A 17 5.56 12.61 -25.21
N GLY A 18 4.54 13.01 -25.97
CA GLY A 18 4.66 13.55 -27.32
C GLY A 18 4.60 12.48 -28.41
N PHE A 19 4.59 11.19 -28.06
CA PHE A 19 4.44 10.12 -29.06
C PHE A 19 2.97 9.97 -29.48
N GLU A 20 2.77 9.56 -30.73
CA GLU A 20 1.48 9.09 -31.22
C GLU A 20 1.42 7.55 -31.11
N LEU A 21 0.53 7.04 -30.27
CA LEU A 21 0.24 5.61 -30.22
C LEU A 21 -0.84 5.26 -31.24
N GLN A 22 -0.50 4.37 -32.17
CA GLN A 22 -1.43 3.86 -33.16
C GLN A 22 -1.84 2.41 -32.87
N PHE A 23 -3.14 2.18 -32.72
CA PHE A 23 -3.73 0.85 -32.76
C PHE A 23 -4.10 0.50 -34.20
N ARG A 24 -3.55 -0.59 -34.71
CA ARG A 24 -3.75 -1.07 -36.09
C ARG A 24 -4.29 -2.49 -36.07
N LEU A 25 -5.18 -2.81 -37.01
CA LEU A 25 -5.75 -4.15 -37.15
C LEU A 25 -4.67 -5.15 -37.61
N GLY A 26 -4.56 -6.26 -36.88
CA GLY A 26 -3.80 -7.43 -37.28
C GLY A 26 -4.57 -8.32 -38.24
N PRO A 27 -3.91 -9.30 -38.88
CA PRO A 27 -4.51 -10.14 -39.92
C PRO A 27 -5.79 -10.87 -39.48
N THR A 28 -5.90 -11.24 -38.20
CA THR A 28 -7.05 -11.98 -37.65
C THR A 28 -8.28 -11.10 -37.40
N LEU A 29 -8.14 -9.78 -37.48
CA LEU A 29 -9.22 -8.81 -37.28
C LEU A 29 -9.59 -8.04 -38.56
N GLN A 30 -8.94 -8.33 -39.69
CA GLN A 30 -9.32 -7.72 -40.97
C GLN A 30 -10.70 -8.20 -41.42
N GLY A 31 -11.50 -7.31 -42.00
CA GLY A 31 -12.88 -7.54 -42.40
C GLY A 31 -13.88 -7.59 -41.23
N LYS A 32 -13.41 -7.41 -39.99
CA LYS A 32 -14.26 -7.42 -38.80
C LYS A 32 -14.56 -5.99 -38.34
N ASN A 33 -15.76 -5.78 -37.80
CA ASN A 33 -16.12 -4.52 -37.16
C ASN A 33 -15.53 -4.48 -35.74
N VAL A 34 -14.37 -3.82 -35.58
CA VAL A 34 -13.64 -3.74 -34.32
C VAL A 34 -13.86 -2.39 -33.66
N HIS A 35 -14.13 -2.39 -32.36
CA HIS A 35 -14.15 -1.18 -31.53
C HIS A 35 -13.00 -1.21 -30.53
N VAL A 36 -12.28 -0.09 -30.39
CA VAL A 36 -11.13 0.04 -29.48
C VAL A 36 -11.49 1.02 -28.38
N HIS A 37 -11.28 0.61 -27.13
CA HIS A 37 -11.55 1.38 -25.94
C HIS A 37 -10.26 1.66 -25.17
N THR A 38 -10.18 2.83 -24.55
CA THR A 38 -9.06 3.22 -23.69
C THR A 38 -9.53 4.07 -22.52
N ASN A 39 -8.88 3.96 -21.37
CA ASN A 39 -9.07 4.90 -20.25
C ASN A 39 -8.09 6.07 -20.30
N TYR A 40 -7.32 6.20 -21.38
CA TYR A 40 -6.56 7.42 -21.66
C TYR A 40 -7.53 8.59 -21.87
N PRO A 41 -7.44 9.67 -21.07
CA PRO A 41 -8.46 10.71 -21.03
C PRO A 41 -8.57 11.41 -22.39
N ALA A 42 -9.75 11.97 -22.67
CA ALA A 42 -9.90 12.90 -23.78
C ALA A 42 -9.21 14.24 -23.43
N PRO A 43 -8.81 15.04 -24.44
CA PRO A 43 -8.22 16.36 -24.19
C PRO A 43 -9.08 17.21 -23.24
N GLY A 44 -8.44 17.76 -22.20
CA GLY A 44 -9.12 18.56 -21.17
C GLY A 44 -9.89 17.78 -20.10
N GLN A 45 -9.99 16.44 -20.20
CA GLN A 45 -10.61 15.61 -19.17
C GLN A 45 -9.60 15.12 -18.13
N LYS A 46 -10.06 14.94 -16.89
CA LYS A 46 -9.27 14.30 -15.84
C LYS A 46 -9.24 12.80 -16.07
N PHE A 47 -8.12 12.17 -15.75
CA PHE A 47 -8.02 10.72 -15.76
C PHE A 47 -8.94 10.09 -14.72
N ASP A 48 -9.70 9.08 -15.14
CA ASP A 48 -10.46 8.17 -14.29
C ASP A 48 -10.20 6.74 -14.77
N ARG A 49 -9.68 5.91 -13.86
CA ARG A 49 -9.27 4.53 -14.15
C ARG A 49 -10.44 3.67 -14.67
N CYS A 50 -11.67 3.97 -14.25
CA CYS A 50 -12.85 3.17 -14.57
C CYS A 50 -13.61 3.68 -15.81
N THR A 51 -13.26 4.86 -16.32
CA THR A 51 -13.97 5.47 -17.45
C THR A 51 -13.20 5.21 -18.75
N PHE A 52 -13.85 4.53 -19.69
CA PHE A 52 -13.28 4.23 -21.01
C PHE A 52 -14.01 4.99 -22.11
N ARG A 53 -13.27 5.42 -23.13
CA ARG A 53 -13.82 6.00 -24.36
C ARG A 53 -13.49 5.15 -25.56
N VAL A 54 -14.39 5.16 -26.54
CA VAL A 54 -14.17 4.55 -27.85
C VAL A 54 -13.25 5.46 -28.66
N LEU A 55 -12.32 4.86 -29.40
CA LEU A 55 -11.48 5.56 -30.36
C LEU A 55 -12.07 5.48 -31.76
N ASP A 56 -11.99 6.60 -32.48
CA ASP A 56 -12.39 6.67 -33.87
C ASP A 56 -11.34 6.03 -34.78
N TRP A 57 -11.80 5.31 -35.81
CA TRP A 57 -10.94 4.76 -36.85
C TRP A 57 -10.65 5.83 -37.91
N ILE A 58 -9.37 6.01 -38.20
CA ILE A 58 -8.87 6.93 -39.22
C ILE A 58 -8.43 6.12 -40.45
N SER A 59 -8.94 6.49 -41.63
CA SER A 59 -8.56 5.91 -42.93
C SER A 59 -7.74 6.92 -43.75
N PRO A 60 -6.40 6.82 -43.83
CA PRO A 60 -5.56 7.79 -44.53
C PRO A 60 -5.81 7.87 -46.04
N SER A 61 -6.20 6.75 -46.65
CA SER A 61 -6.46 6.64 -48.09
C SER A 61 -7.84 7.14 -48.51
N GLY A 62 -8.72 7.46 -47.55
CA GLY A 62 -10.15 7.71 -47.78
C GLY A 62 -10.92 6.47 -48.29
N LYS A 63 -10.24 5.34 -48.54
CA LYS A 63 -10.85 4.07 -48.92
C LYS A 63 -11.31 3.34 -47.66
N GLN A 64 -12.40 2.58 -47.76
CA GLN A 64 -12.93 1.76 -46.67
C GLN A 64 -12.15 0.45 -46.47
N ASP A 65 -10.93 0.32 -47.00
CA ASP A 65 -10.13 -0.90 -46.84
C ASP A 65 -9.43 -0.94 -45.47
N ASP A 66 -9.30 -2.13 -44.90
CA ASP A 66 -8.73 -2.31 -43.55
C ASP A 66 -7.19 -2.28 -43.53
N SER A 67 -6.57 -2.20 -44.71
CA SER A 67 -5.13 -2.25 -44.96
C SER A 67 -4.35 -1.12 -44.26
N GLY A 68 -4.99 0.03 -44.02
CA GLY A 68 -4.36 1.23 -43.49
C GLY A 68 -5.10 1.91 -42.33
N LYS A 69 -6.18 1.32 -41.83
CA LYS A 69 -6.98 1.92 -40.74
C LYS A 69 -6.23 1.84 -39.42
N TYR A 70 -6.30 2.92 -38.65
CA TYR A 70 -5.78 2.96 -37.28
C TYR A 70 -6.63 3.83 -36.37
N CYS A 71 -6.63 3.51 -35.08
CA CYS A 71 -7.01 4.45 -34.03
C CYS A 71 -5.75 5.11 -33.50
N LYS A 72 -5.82 6.40 -33.16
CA LYS A 72 -4.68 7.15 -32.63
C LYS A 72 -4.91 7.67 -31.22
N LEU A 73 -3.81 7.84 -30.49
CA LEU A 73 -3.73 8.55 -29.23
C LEU A 73 -2.49 9.42 -29.21
N ASP A 74 -2.69 10.73 -29.05
CA ASP A 74 -1.62 11.70 -28.83
C ASP A 74 -1.30 11.73 -27.32
N LEU A 75 -0.11 11.25 -26.95
CA LEU A 75 0.26 10.97 -25.56
C LEU A 75 0.89 12.20 -24.89
N GLU A 76 0.09 13.02 -24.24
CA GLU A 76 0.52 14.23 -23.54
C GLU A 76 0.67 14.03 -22.01
N ILE A 77 -0.04 13.06 -21.44
CA ILE A 77 -0.16 12.90 -19.99
C ILE A 77 0.55 11.61 -19.56
N ALA A 78 1.57 11.72 -18.71
CA ALA A 78 2.19 10.56 -18.08
C ALA A 78 1.20 9.80 -17.19
N GLY A 79 1.34 8.47 -17.17
CA GLY A 79 0.48 7.62 -16.38
C GLY A 79 0.48 6.17 -16.84
N SER A 80 -0.28 5.35 -16.13
CA SER A 80 -0.56 3.96 -16.50
C SER A 80 -1.98 3.86 -17.05
N TYR A 81 -2.09 3.41 -18.29
CA TYR A 81 -3.34 3.34 -19.02
C TYR A 81 -3.64 1.91 -19.47
N GLN A 82 -4.92 1.67 -19.73
CA GLN A 82 -5.45 0.41 -20.20
C GLN A 82 -6.20 0.63 -21.49
N TYR A 83 -6.07 -0.33 -22.41
CA TYR A 83 -6.91 -0.44 -23.58
C TYR A 83 -7.51 -1.84 -23.68
N TYR A 84 -8.66 -1.92 -24.32
CA TYR A 84 -9.25 -3.18 -24.75
C TYR A 84 -9.94 -2.99 -26.10
N PHE A 85 -10.24 -4.08 -26.77
CA PHE A 85 -10.99 -4.04 -28.02
C PHE A 85 -11.92 -5.24 -28.10
N GLY A 86 -12.99 -5.08 -28.87
CA GLY A 86 -13.96 -6.13 -29.15
C GLY A 86 -14.34 -6.14 -30.63
N CYS A 87 -15.16 -7.12 -31.00
CA CYS A 87 -15.55 -7.34 -32.39
C CYS A 87 -17.05 -7.64 -32.49
N GLY A 88 -17.76 -6.90 -33.35
CA GLY A 88 -19.19 -7.08 -33.55
C GLY A 88 -19.96 -6.87 -32.24
N ASN A 89 -20.62 -7.92 -31.75
CA ASN A 89 -21.39 -7.88 -30.51
C ASN A 89 -20.56 -8.21 -29.26
N GLU A 90 -19.32 -8.70 -29.41
CA GLU A 90 -18.46 -9.01 -28.29
C GLU A 90 -17.75 -7.74 -27.81
N GLU A 91 -18.01 -7.33 -26.56
CA GLU A 91 -17.48 -6.09 -26.00
C GLU A 91 -15.95 -6.12 -25.85
N LYS A 92 -15.39 -7.28 -25.49
CA LYS A 92 -13.97 -7.42 -25.15
C LYS A 92 -13.41 -8.78 -25.60
N THR A 93 -12.66 -8.77 -26.70
CA THR A 93 -11.95 -9.93 -27.26
C THR A 93 -10.47 -9.91 -26.90
N GLY A 94 -9.88 -8.73 -26.69
CA GLY A 94 -8.48 -8.59 -26.29
C GLY A 94 -8.19 -7.25 -25.60
N GLY A 95 -6.94 -7.05 -25.20
CA GLY A 95 -6.53 -5.82 -24.52
C GLY A 95 -5.17 -5.90 -23.84
N GLY A 96 -4.77 -4.80 -23.22
CA GLY A 96 -3.48 -4.67 -22.55
C GLY A 96 -3.33 -3.34 -21.83
N TYR A 97 -2.10 -3.06 -21.39
CA TYR A 97 -1.74 -1.85 -20.67
C TYR A 97 -0.58 -1.16 -21.37
N PHE A 98 -0.50 0.15 -21.24
CA PHE A 98 0.66 0.93 -21.64
C PHE A 98 0.96 2.00 -20.59
N VAL A 99 2.23 2.38 -20.52
CA VAL A 99 2.73 3.41 -19.61
C VAL A 99 3.28 4.54 -20.46
N VAL A 100 2.87 5.76 -20.13
CA VAL A 100 3.49 6.98 -20.66
C VAL A 100 4.43 7.50 -19.59
N ASP A 101 5.73 7.49 -19.88
CA ASP A 101 6.77 7.88 -18.95
C ASP A 101 6.69 9.39 -18.61
N PRO A 102 6.97 9.80 -17.36
CA PRO A 102 6.99 11.21 -16.98
C PRO A 102 8.21 11.93 -17.53
N VAL A 103 8.03 13.21 -17.89
CA VAL A 103 9.14 14.11 -18.22
C VAL A 103 9.53 14.90 -16.98
N LEU A 104 10.66 14.56 -16.38
CA LEU A 104 11.24 15.32 -15.27
C LEU A 104 11.88 16.60 -15.80
N ARG A 105 11.63 17.74 -15.15
CA ARG A 105 12.13 19.05 -15.58
C ARG A 105 12.87 19.76 -14.46
N VAL A 106 14.08 20.21 -14.74
CA VAL A 106 14.99 20.85 -13.79
C VAL A 106 15.50 22.19 -14.33
N GLY A 107 15.96 23.04 -13.41
CA GLY A 107 16.49 24.36 -13.73
C GLY A 107 15.43 25.39 -14.13
N PRO A 108 15.82 26.67 -14.22
CA PRO A 108 14.92 27.76 -14.63
C PRO A 108 14.43 27.60 -16.07
N GLU A 109 15.24 26.99 -16.94
CA GLU A 109 14.91 26.71 -18.34
C GLU A 109 14.03 25.46 -18.52
N ARG A 110 13.69 24.76 -17.43
CA ARG A 110 12.86 23.54 -17.42
C ARG A 110 13.38 22.45 -18.36
N LYS A 111 14.71 22.28 -18.37
CA LYS A 111 15.43 21.26 -19.14
C LYS A 111 14.90 19.88 -18.77
N ALA A 112 14.65 19.05 -19.77
CA ALA A 112 14.26 17.66 -19.55
C ALA A 112 15.45 16.87 -18.97
N LEU A 113 15.22 16.18 -17.86
CA LEU A 113 16.15 15.22 -17.27
C LEU A 113 15.79 13.80 -17.77
N PRO A 114 16.62 13.18 -18.62
CA PRO A 114 16.34 11.83 -19.13
C PRO A 114 16.25 10.81 -17.98
N LEU A 115 15.23 9.95 -18.00
CA LEU A 115 15.01 8.97 -16.94
C LEU A 115 16.18 7.97 -16.80
N ASP A 116 16.79 7.58 -17.93
CA ASP A 116 17.95 6.69 -17.95
C ASP A 116 19.24 7.33 -17.41
N SER A 117 19.23 8.65 -17.18
CA SER A 117 20.36 9.39 -16.63
C SER A 117 20.27 9.63 -15.12
N ILE A 118 19.21 9.13 -14.45
CA ILE A 118 19.00 9.36 -13.02
C ILE A 118 20.12 8.72 -12.19
N THR A 119 20.78 9.54 -11.39
CA THR A 119 21.71 9.14 -10.34
C THR A 119 21.19 9.70 -9.01
N SER A 120 20.79 8.79 -8.11
CA SER A 120 20.12 9.16 -6.86
C SER A 120 20.98 8.90 -5.63
N GLN A 121 21.04 9.88 -4.73
CA GLN A 121 21.64 9.73 -3.40
C GLN A 121 20.55 9.71 -2.33
N THR A 122 20.55 8.68 -1.50
CA THR A 122 19.58 8.52 -0.40
C THR A 122 20.09 9.12 0.89
N TYR A 123 19.24 9.90 1.56
CA TYR A 123 19.50 10.48 2.87
C TYR A 123 18.45 10.02 3.88
N LEU A 124 18.94 9.60 5.05
CA LEU A 124 18.11 9.39 6.23
C LEU A 124 17.72 10.76 6.80
N SER A 125 16.53 11.22 6.46
CA SER A 125 16.04 12.58 6.76
C SER A 125 16.11 12.92 8.24
N LYS A 126 15.84 11.94 9.13
CA LYS A 126 15.97 12.13 10.60
C LYS A 126 17.40 12.47 11.06
N CYS A 127 18.42 12.18 10.25
CA CYS A 127 19.83 12.48 10.53
C CYS A 127 20.30 13.79 9.89
N LEU A 128 19.45 14.48 9.11
CA LEU A 128 19.78 15.75 8.48
C LEU A 128 19.67 16.95 9.43
N GLY A 129 19.16 16.76 10.65
CA GLY A 129 19.04 17.84 11.63
C GLY A 129 17.99 18.89 11.25
N PRO A 130 18.09 20.11 11.78
CA PRO A 130 17.21 21.22 11.46
C PRO A 130 17.18 21.56 9.96
N LEU A 131 16.01 21.95 9.42
CA LEU A 131 15.81 22.16 7.98
C LEU A 131 16.73 23.23 7.38
N ASP A 132 17.11 24.25 8.15
CA ASP A 132 18.06 25.30 7.71
C ASP A 132 19.47 24.80 7.44
N GLU A 133 19.86 23.64 8.00
CA GLU A 133 21.16 23.02 7.75
C GLU A 133 21.15 22.06 6.54
N TRP A 134 19.97 21.75 5.98
CA TRP A 134 19.86 20.71 4.97
C TRP A 134 20.56 21.06 3.67
N LEU A 135 20.53 22.31 3.22
CA LEU A 135 21.21 22.71 1.98
C LEU A 135 22.70 22.37 2.04
N ASP A 136 23.37 22.65 3.15
CA ASP A 136 24.81 22.38 3.25
C ASP A 136 25.11 20.89 3.34
N ARG A 137 24.26 20.12 4.01
CA ARG A 137 24.40 18.66 4.12
C ARG A 137 24.08 17.93 2.80
N LEU A 138 23.06 18.40 2.07
CA LEU A 138 22.63 17.87 0.78
C LEU A 138 23.54 18.30 -0.37
N ARG A 139 24.31 19.39 -0.20
CA ARG A 139 25.27 19.89 -1.21
C ARG A 139 26.26 18.82 -1.65
N VAL A 140 26.62 17.88 -0.78
CA VAL A 140 27.49 16.75 -1.12
C VAL A 140 26.96 15.99 -2.35
N ALA A 141 25.65 15.75 -2.46
CA ALA A 141 25.06 15.08 -3.62
C ALA A 141 25.32 15.85 -4.92
N LYS A 142 25.12 17.17 -4.87
CA LYS A 142 25.37 18.06 -6.01
C LYS A 142 26.83 18.00 -6.45
N GLU A 143 27.76 18.24 -5.52
CA GLU A 143 29.19 18.36 -5.82
C GLU A 143 29.82 17.01 -6.25
N THR A 144 29.15 15.89 -5.94
CA THR A 144 29.56 14.55 -6.37
C THR A 144 28.86 14.07 -7.65
N GLY A 145 28.03 14.90 -8.28
CA GLY A 145 27.44 14.64 -9.59
C GLY A 145 26.13 13.84 -9.59
N TYR A 146 25.46 13.71 -8.44
CA TYR A 146 24.09 13.18 -8.41
C TYR A 146 23.11 14.19 -9.01
N ASN A 147 22.02 13.72 -9.60
CA ASN A 147 20.94 14.56 -10.12
C ASN A 147 19.58 14.32 -9.46
N MET A 148 19.53 13.43 -8.47
CA MET A 148 18.35 13.16 -7.66
C MET A 148 18.73 12.98 -6.19
N ILE A 149 17.92 13.56 -5.30
CA ILE A 149 17.97 13.35 -3.86
C ILE A 149 16.77 12.50 -3.47
N HIS A 150 17.03 11.36 -2.83
CA HIS A 150 16.01 10.55 -2.20
C HIS A 150 16.01 10.79 -0.69
N LEU A 151 14.87 11.23 -0.16
CA LEU A 151 14.66 11.45 1.26
C LEU A 151 13.81 10.29 1.82
N THR A 152 14.26 9.66 2.90
CA THR A 152 13.36 8.80 3.69
C THR A 152 12.17 9.62 4.22
N PRO A 153 11.08 8.99 4.69
CA PRO A 153 9.86 9.71 5.06
C PRO A 153 10.12 10.92 5.97
N LEU A 154 9.48 12.03 5.64
CA LEU A 154 9.64 13.34 6.27
C LEU A 154 8.61 13.61 7.37
N GLN A 155 7.65 12.72 7.50
CA GLN A 155 6.50 12.84 8.39
C GLN A 155 6.87 12.62 9.86
N THR A 156 5.98 13.04 10.76
CA THR A 156 6.12 12.82 12.21
C THR A 156 6.36 11.35 12.55
N LEU A 157 7.44 11.09 13.29
CA LEU A 157 7.85 9.73 13.64
C LEU A 157 7.10 9.16 14.85
N GLY A 158 6.99 7.84 14.87
CA GLY A 158 6.46 7.04 15.96
C GLY A 158 7.43 6.83 17.12
N ALA A 159 6.93 6.13 18.14
CA ALA A 159 7.66 5.89 19.38
C ALA A 159 9.03 5.21 19.20
N SER A 160 9.19 4.38 18.17
CA SER A 160 10.45 3.71 17.86
C SER A 160 11.49 4.62 17.18
N ARG A 161 11.09 5.80 16.69
CA ARG A 161 11.90 6.71 15.87
C ARG A 161 12.48 6.06 14.59
N SER A 162 11.86 4.98 14.13
CA SER A 162 12.13 4.44 12.79
C SER A 162 11.57 5.38 11.72
N CYS A 163 12.32 5.65 10.65
CA CYS A 163 11.86 6.53 9.56
C CYS A 163 10.57 6.03 8.90
N TYR A 164 10.32 4.71 8.95
CA TYR A 164 9.15 4.09 8.33
C TYR A 164 7.99 3.88 9.31
N SER A 165 8.19 4.15 10.60
CA SER A 165 7.11 4.11 11.60
C SER A 165 6.56 5.52 11.78
N ILE A 166 5.61 5.90 10.92
CA ILE A 166 5.04 7.25 10.86
C ILE A 166 3.85 7.36 11.82
N ALA A 167 3.86 8.33 12.74
CA ALA A 167 2.77 8.56 13.70
C ALA A 167 1.69 9.50 13.19
N ASP A 168 2.06 10.43 12.31
CA ASP A 168 1.13 11.31 11.63
C ASP A 168 1.63 11.57 10.21
N GLN A 169 0.89 11.08 9.22
CA GLN A 169 1.25 11.15 7.81
C GLN A 169 1.11 12.56 7.23
N LEU A 170 0.35 13.43 7.88
CA LEU A 170 0.01 14.76 7.38
C LEU A 170 0.91 15.85 7.97
N GLU A 171 1.59 15.56 9.07
CA GLU A 171 2.49 16.51 9.74
C GLU A 171 3.95 16.27 9.36
N LEU A 172 4.68 17.36 9.14
CA LEU A 172 6.13 17.33 8.99
C LEU A 172 6.77 16.96 10.33
N ASN A 173 7.86 16.17 10.30
CA ASN A 173 8.57 15.79 11.52
C ASN A 173 9.04 17.03 12.30
N PRO A 174 8.57 17.22 13.55
CA PRO A 174 8.96 18.38 14.36
C PRO A 174 10.45 18.42 14.69
N ASP A 175 11.17 17.28 14.60
CA ASP A 175 12.63 17.23 14.80
C ASP A 175 13.41 18.11 13.79
N PHE A 176 12.79 18.48 12.66
CA PHE A 176 13.40 19.39 11.68
C PHE A 176 13.33 20.86 12.10
N SER A 177 12.56 21.18 13.15
CA SER A 177 12.37 22.54 13.66
C SER A 177 13.23 22.79 14.91
N PRO A 178 14.20 23.73 14.87
CA PRO A 178 14.94 24.11 16.06
C PRO A 178 14.07 24.94 17.02
N PRO A 179 14.45 25.05 18.31
CA PRO A 179 13.69 25.84 19.28
C PRO A 179 13.42 27.27 18.79
N GLY A 180 12.16 27.70 18.82
CA GLY A 180 11.74 29.04 18.38
C GLY A 180 11.47 29.19 16.88
N LYS A 181 11.68 28.14 16.07
CA LYS A 181 11.22 28.07 14.68
C LYS A 181 10.23 26.93 14.51
N ASN A 182 9.40 27.01 13.46
CA ASN A 182 8.49 25.94 13.08
C ASN A 182 8.47 25.82 11.56
N TYR A 183 9.11 24.78 11.03
CA TYR A 183 9.10 24.47 9.62
C TYR A 183 7.86 23.66 9.25
N THR A 184 7.38 23.90 8.04
CA THR A 184 6.17 23.32 7.47
C THR A 184 6.49 22.61 6.15
N TRP A 185 5.51 21.90 5.59
CA TRP A 185 5.62 21.38 4.23
C TRP A 185 5.88 22.46 3.18
N SER A 186 5.46 23.71 3.42
CA SER A 186 5.77 24.83 2.54
C SER A 186 7.27 25.12 2.51
N ASP A 187 7.95 25.04 3.65
CA ASP A 187 9.39 25.27 3.75
C ASP A 187 10.19 24.16 3.06
N VAL A 188 9.74 22.91 3.22
CA VAL A 188 10.28 21.77 2.47
C VAL A 188 10.05 21.95 0.97
N GLY A 189 8.86 22.39 0.56
CA GLY A 189 8.55 22.70 -0.84
C GLY A 189 9.46 23.79 -1.42
N ASN A 190 9.71 24.86 -0.65
CA ASN A 190 10.63 25.92 -1.05
C ASN A 190 12.07 25.40 -1.17
N LEU A 191 12.50 24.52 -0.27
CA LEU A 191 13.81 23.86 -0.33
C LEU A 191 13.96 22.99 -1.57
N THR A 192 12.98 22.12 -1.86
CA THR A 192 13.03 21.24 -3.04
C THR A 192 12.95 22.03 -4.35
N GLU A 193 12.19 23.13 -4.38
CA GLU A 193 12.17 24.08 -5.50
C GLU A 193 13.52 24.76 -5.70
N LYS A 194 14.18 25.16 -4.61
CA LYS A 194 15.54 25.72 -4.66
C LYS A 194 16.53 24.72 -5.24
N ILE A 195 16.51 23.48 -4.76
CA ILE A 195 17.35 22.39 -5.28
C ILE A 195 17.07 22.15 -6.77
N ARG A 196 15.79 22.17 -7.17
CA ARG A 196 15.37 21.98 -8.56
C ARG A 196 15.86 23.08 -9.49
N ASN A 197 15.77 24.34 -9.07
CA ASN A 197 16.07 25.49 -9.91
C ASN A 197 17.55 25.89 -9.86
N GLU A 198 18.23 25.75 -8.73
CA GLU A 198 19.63 26.18 -8.57
C GLU A 198 20.64 25.06 -8.79
N TRP A 199 20.27 23.80 -8.57
CA TRP A 199 21.19 22.65 -8.67
C TRP A 199 20.86 21.71 -9.83
N ASP A 200 19.80 21.97 -10.58
CA ASP A 200 19.28 21.08 -11.63
C ASP A 200 18.97 19.65 -11.14
N MET A 201 18.56 19.49 -9.87
CA MET A 201 18.29 18.20 -9.24
C MET A 201 16.83 18.01 -8.85
N VAL A 202 16.32 16.79 -8.91
CA VAL A 202 14.97 16.46 -8.40
C VAL A 202 15.01 15.83 -7.02
N CYS A 203 13.93 15.97 -6.25
CA CYS A 203 13.77 15.31 -4.96
C CYS A 203 12.63 14.31 -5.01
N ILE A 204 12.81 13.14 -4.39
CA ILE A 204 11.76 12.15 -4.16
C ILE A 204 11.74 11.75 -2.68
N THR A 205 10.59 11.26 -2.22
CA THR A 205 10.43 10.70 -0.89
C THR A 205 9.74 9.36 -0.95
N ASP A 206 10.06 8.50 0.00
CA ASP A 206 9.31 7.28 0.25
C ASP A 206 7.87 7.60 0.69
N VAL A 207 6.93 6.72 0.30
CA VAL A 207 5.54 6.73 0.76
C VAL A 207 5.22 5.37 1.38
N VAL A 208 4.71 5.39 2.62
CA VAL A 208 4.42 4.18 3.40
C VAL A 208 2.92 3.94 3.44
N TYR A 209 2.43 2.98 2.64
CA TYR A 209 1.01 2.64 2.56
C TYR A 209 0.59 1.50 3.48
N ASN A 210 1.51 0.61 3.80
CA ASN A 210 1.23 -0.69 4.40
C ASN A 210 1.05 -0.65 5.93
N HIS A 211 1.59 0.35 6.62
CA HIS A 211 1.51 0.46 8.08
C HIS A 211 1.64 1.90 8.58
N THR A 212 1.29 2.09 9.86
CA THR A 212 1.46 3.33 10.62
C THR A 212 2.08 3.00 11.99
N ALA A 213 2.60 3.99 12.70
CA ALA A 213 3.15 3.78 14.04
C ALA A 213 2.05 3.37 15.04
N VAL A 214 2.40 2.47 15.96
CA VAL A 214 1.47 1.98 17.00
C VAL A 214 0.89 3.10 17.89
N ASN A 215 1.62 4.21 18.03
CA ASN A 215 1.23 5.36 18.84
C ASN A 215 0.56 6.50 18.03
N SER A 216 0.14 6.24 16.78
CA SER A 216 -0.60 7.23 15.98
C SER A 216 -1.90 7.60 16.68
N LYS A 217 -2.13 8.90 16.94
CA LYS A 217 -3.28 9.36 17.74
C LYS A 217 -4.62 9.04 17.07
N TRP A 218 -4.67 9.13 15.75
CA TRP A 218 -5.89 8.91 14.95
C TRP A 218 -6.39 7.47 15.03
N LEU A 219 -5.55 6.48 15.34
CA LEU A 219 -5.97 5.08 15.54
C LEU A 219 -6.95 4.90 16.71
N LYS A 220 -6.93 5.81 17.70
CA LYS A 220 -7.90 5.80 18.79
C LYS A 220 -9.29 6.23 18.33
N LEU A 221 -9.35 7.07 17.30
CA LEU A 221 -10.59 7.55 16.68
C LEU A 221 -11.09 6.56 15.62
N HIS A 222 -10.16 5.91 14.91
CA HIS A 222 -10.45 5.00 13.80
C HIS A 222 -9.78 3.62 13.96
N PRO A 223 -10.16 2.84 15.00
CA PRO A 223 -9.59 1.51 15.22
C PRO A 223 -9.95 0.51 14.10
N GLU A 224 -11.00 0.77 13.32
CA GLU A 224 -11.42 -0.02 12.16
C GLU A 224 -10.39 -0.03 11.03
N CYS A 225 -9.46 0.92 11.00
CA CYS A 225 -8.35 0.97 10.04
C CYS A 225 -7.23 -0.04 10.35
N THR A 226 -7.33 -0.76 11.47
CA THR A 226 -6.40 -1.83 11.86
C THR A 226 -7.06 -3.19 11.74
N TYR A 227 -6.26 -4.25 11.66
CA TYR A 227 -6.79 -5.61 11.84
C TYR A 227 -7.09 -5.85 13.33
N ASN A 228 -8.37 -5.91 13.68
CA ASN A 228 -8.83 -6.06 15.06
C ASN A 228 -9.86 -7.20 15.19
N LEU A 229 -10.27 -7.52 16.43
CA LEU A 229 -11.17 -8.66 16.67
C LEU A 229 -12.61 -8.44 16.16
N ALA A 230 -12.97 -7.21 15.77
CA ALA A 230 -14.28 -6.87 15.21
C ALA A 230 -14.30 -7.05 13.68
N ASN A 231 -13.32 -6.49 12.96
CA ASN A 231 -13.25 -6.58 11.50
C ASN A 231 -12.48 -7.81 10.98
N SER A 232 -11.64 -8.42 11.83
CA SER A 232 -10.78 -9.56 11.50
C SER A 232 -10.93 -10.68 12.53
N PRO A 233 -12.14 -11.23 12.72
CA PRO A 233 -12.42 -12.21 13.78
C PRO A 233 -11.63 -13.51 13.66
N HIS A 234 -11.12 -13.84 12.47
CA HIS A 234 -10.24 -14.98 12.25
C HIS A 234 -8.89 -14.84 13.00
N LEU A 235 -8.52 -13.64 13.44
CA LEU A 235 -7.32 -13.39 14.25
C LEU A 235 -7.49 -13.67 15.74
N LYS A 236 -8.70 -14.01 16.22
CA LYS A 236 -8.96 -14.31 17.64
C LYS A 236 -8.01 -15.35 18.24
N PRO A 237 -7.75 -16.51 17.59
CA PRO A 237 -6.81 -17.50 18.14
C PRO A 237 -5.39 -16.94 18.27
N ALA A 238 -4.93 -16.21 17.25
CA ALA A 238 -3.60 -15.59 17.24
C ALA A 238 -3.48 -14.52 18.33
N TRP A 239 -4.50 -13.70 18.52
CA TRP A 239 -4.54 -12.68 19.57
C TRP A 239 -4.50 -13.28 20.98
N ILE A 240 -5.26 -14.37 21.22
CA ILE A 240 -5.23 -15.08 22.52
C ILE A 240 -3.83 -15.62 22.80
N LEU A 241 -3.19 -16.23 21.80
CA LEU A 241 -1.84 -16.74 21.90
C LEU A 241 -0.83 -15.63 22.22
N ASP A 242 -0.86 -14.52 21.48
CA ASP A 242 0.01 -13.37 21.70
C ASP A 242 -0.13 -12.80 23.12
N ARG A 243 -1.38 -12.62 23.60
CA ARG A 243 -1.64 -12.17 24.97
C ARG A 243 -1.09 -13.13 26.02
N ALA A 244 -1.24 -14.44 25.81
CA ALA A 244 -0.74 -15.45 26.73
C ALA A 244 0.79 -15.44 26.81
N LEU A 245 1.47 -15.31 25.66
CA LEU A 245 2.92 -15.18 25.59
C LEU A 245 3.40 -13.90 26.29
N TRP A 246 2.73 -12.77 26.05
CA TRP A 246 3.06 -11.51 26.74
C TRP A 246 2.96 -11.62 28.25
N HIS A 247 1.86 -12.19 28.77
CA HIS A 247 1.68 -12.42 30.21
C HIS A 247 2.74 -13.37 30.77
N PHE A 248 3.08 -14.43 30.06
CA PHE A 248 4.14 -15.36 30.44
C PHE A 248 5.52 -14.67 30.50
N SER A 249 5.83 -13.79 29.53
CA SER A 249 7.05 -12.98 29.55
C SER A 249 7.10 -12.04 30.75
N CYS A 250 5.99 -11.36 31.09
CA CYS A 250 5.91 -10.51 32.29
C CYS A 250 6.10 -11.32 33.58
N ASP A 251 5.43 -12.46 33.69
CA ASP A 251 5.55 -13.37 34.84
C ASP A 251 6.99 -13.86 35.03
N THR A 252 7.65 -14.22 33.93
CA THR A 252 9.06 -14.64 33.91
C THR A 252 9.98 -13.50 34.37
N ALA A 253 9.81 -12.31 33.80
CA ALA A 253 10.60 -11.12 34.16
C ALA A 253 10.42 -10.73 35.64
N ASN A 254 9.23 -10.94 36.21
CA ASN A 254 8.94 -10.71 37.63
C ASN A 254 9.43 -11.85 38.56
N GLY A 255 10.10 -12.87 38.01
CA GLY A 255 10.70 -13.96 38.78
C GLY A 255 9.70 -15.02 39.27
N LYS A 256 8.47 -15.06 38.76
CA LYS A 256 7.43 -16.02 39.17
C LYS A 256 7.88 -17.48 39.07
N TYR A 257 8.75 -17.78 38.11
CA TYR A 257 9.22 -19.14 37.82
C TYR A 257 10.65 -19.41 38.32
N ARG A 258 11.22 -18.50 39.14
CA ARG A 258 12.60 -18.60 39.63
C ARG A 258 12.85 -19.92 40.35
N ASP A 259 11.95 -20.30 41.26
CA ASP A 259 12.05 -21.54 42.05
C ASP A 259 11.86 -22.81 41.20
N ARG A 260 11.46 -22.65 39.94
CA ARG A 260 11.25 -23.71 38.96
C ARG A 260 12.36 -23.76 37.91
N GLY A 261 13.46 -23.05 38.15
CA GLY A 261 14.63 -23.03 37.27
C GLY A 261 14.49 -22.10 36.05
N LEU A 262 13.52 -21.18 36.05
CA LEU A 262 13.42 -20.12 35.04
C LEU A 262 13.55 -18.74 35.72
N PRO A 263 14.77 -18.19 35.82
CA PRO A 263 15.00 -16.82 36.29
C PRO A 263 14.53 -15.76 35.27
N ALA A 264 14.52 -14.50 35.70
CA ALA A 264 14.14 -13.37 34.84
C ALA A 264 15.11 -13.13 33.67
N LEU A 265 16.40 -13.39 33.89
CA LEU A 265 17.44 -13.33 32.87
C LEU A 265 17.78 -14.75 32.43
N VAL A 266 17.58 -15.05 31.15
CA VAL A 266 17.88 -16.37 30.58
C VAL A 266 19.28 -16.35 29.97
N GLU A 267 20.21 -17.12 30.52
CA GLU A 267 21.63 -17.10 30.15
C GLU A 267 22.15 -18.44 29.63
N ASP A 268 21.41 -19.53 29.81
CA ASP A 268 21.85 -20.87 29.45
C ASP A 268 20.76 -21.75 28.81
N GLU A 269 21.18 -22.87 28.22
CA GLU A 269 20.31 -23.81 27.51
C GLU A 269 19.35 -24.57 28.45
N VAL A 270 19.73 -24.78 29.71
CA VAL A 270 18.88 -25.45 30.70
C VAL A 270 17.67 -24.56 30.98
N GLN A 271 17.90 -23.26 31.19
CA GLN A 271 16.85 -22.26 31.40
C GLN A 271 15.96 -22.10 30.16
N LEU A 272 16.53 -22.12 28.94
CA LEU A 272 15.74 -22.14 27.69
C LEU A 272 14.85 -23.38 27.58
N THR A 273 15.38 -24.54 28.00
CA THR A 273 14.60 -25.78 28.03
C THR A 273 13.47 -25.69 29.05
N ARG A 274 13.72 -25.13 30.24
CA ARG A 274 12.67 -24.85 31.24
C ARG A 274 11.59 -23.90 30.72
N LEU A 275 11.98 -22.85 30.00
CA LEU A 275 11.04 -21.94 29.35
C LEU A 275 10.13 -22.69 28.37
N ARG A 276 10.70 -23.51 27.50
CA ARG A 276 9.94 -24.34 26.55
C ARG A 276 8.98 -25.28 27.27
N GLU A 277 9.42 -25.96 28.31
CA GLU A 277 8.58 -26.86 29.10
C GLU A 277 7.37 -26.14 29.71
N LEU A 278 7.58 -24.96 30.32
CA LEU A 278 6.50 -24.16 30.89
C LEU A 278 5.48 -23.70 29.85
N LEU A 279 5.94 -23.29 28.65
CA LEU A 279 5.05 -22.93 27.55
C LEU A 279 4.17 -24.12 27.13
N TRP A 280 4.77 -25.30 26.93
CA TRP A 280 4.07 -26.49 26.44
C TRP A 280 3.15 -27.13 27.48
N GLN A 281 3.54 -27.12 28.75
CA GLN A 281 2.80 -27.81 29.80
C GLN A 281 1.77 -26.93 30.50
N GLU A 282 2.00 -25.62 30.58
CA GLU A 282 1.12 -24.72 31.33
C GLU A 282 0.43 -23.67 30.46
N VAL A 283 1.16 -23.01 29.55
CA VAL A 283 0.60 -21.90 28.80
C VAL A 283 -0.33 -22.42 27.70
N PHE A 284 0.18 -23.19 26.75
CA PHE A 284 -0.59 -23.62 25.57
C PHE A 284 -1.81 -24.50 25.89
N PRO A 285 -1.74 -25.49 26.82
CA PRO A 285 -2.91 -26.33 27.13
C PRO A 285 -4.08 -25.54 27.72
N ARG A 286 -3.80 -24.46 28.47
CA ARG A 286 -4.84 -23.60 29.06
C ARG A 286 -5.58 -22.75 28.03
N LEU A 287 -4.96 -22.45 26.89
CA LEU A 287 -5.57 -21.63 25.83
C LEU A 287 -6.63 -22.39 25.03
N LYS A 288 -6.55 -23.72 25.01
CA LYS A 288 -7.48 -24.60 24.27
C LYS A 288 -7.68 -24.17 22.81
N LEU A 289 -6.61 -23.73 22.13
CA LEU A 289 -6.71 -23.16 20.78
C LEU A 289 -7.32 -24.12 19.75
N TRP A 290 -7.21 -25.43 19.96
CA TRP A 290 -7.85 -26.44 19.11
C TRP A 290 -9.38 -26.36 19.10
N GLU A 291 -10.01 -25.81 20.15
CA GLU A 291 -11.47 -25.61 20.21
C GLU A 291 -11.95 -24.63 19.12
N PHE A 292 -11.08 -23.76 18.59
CA PHE A 292 -11.41 -22.90 17.45
C PHE A 292 -11.54 -23.65 16.11
N LEU A 293 -11.04 -24.88 16.03
CA LEU A 293 -11.02 -25.71 14.82
C LEU A 293 -11.97 -26.91 14.93
N GLN A 294 -12.65 -27.08 16.06
CA GLN A 294 -13.43 -28.27 16.38
C GLN A 294 -14.85 -27.91 16.83
N VAL A 295 -15.76 -28.86 16.68
CA VAL A 295 -17.12 -28.76 17.23
C VAL A 295 -17.15 -29.41 18.61
N ASN A 296 -17.76 -28.74 19.59
CA ASN A 296 -18.06 -29.35 20.87
C ASN A 296 -19.23 -30.34 20.70
N VAL A 297 -18.90 -31.64 20.59
CA VAL A 297 -19.85 -32.71 20.30
C VAL A 297 -20.93 -32.82 21.37
N GLU A 298 -20.56 -32.83 22.66
CA GLU A 298 -21.50 -32.96 23.77
C GLU A 298 -22.54 -31.82 23.76
N LYS A 299 -22.08 -30.58 23.58
CA LYS A 299 -22.96 -29.42 23.50
C LYS A 299 -23.88 -29.48 22.28
N ALA A 300 -23.36 -29.91 21.13
CA ALA A 300 -24.14 -30.03 19.91
C ALA A 300 -25.24 -31.10 20.03
N VAL A 301 -24.92 -32.26 20.62
CA VAL A 301 -25.90 -33.34 20.88
C VAL A 301 -26.97 -32.87 21.86
N ALA A 302 -26.60 -32.24 22.98
CA ALA A 302 -27.57 -31.73 23.94
C ALA A 302 -28.51 -30.65 23.34
N GLN A 303 -27.98 -29.79 22.47
CA GLN A 303 -28.79 -28.81 21.74
C GLN A 303 -29.77 -29.49 20.77
N PHE A 304 -29.32 -30.53 20.09
CA PHE A 304 -30.16 -31.32 19.19
C PHE A 304 -31.31 -32.01 19.94
N ASP A 305 -31.02 -32.67 21.07
CA ASP A 305 -32.04 -33.32 21.90
C ASP A 305 -33.09 -32.32 22.40
N THR A 306 -32.65 -31.13 22.81
CA THR A 306 -33.55 -30.04 23.24
C THR A 306 -34.48 -29.59 22.11
N LEU A 307 -33.96 -29.46 20.89
CA LEU A 307 -34.75 -29.04 19.73
C LEU A 307 -35.73 -30.12 19.26
N LEU A 308 -35.34 -31.40 19.37
CA LEU A 308 -36.23 -32.54 19.11
C LEU A 308 -37.42 -32.55 20.08
N GLN A 309 -37.17 -32.37 21.37
CA GLN A 309 -38.22 -32.30 22.38
C GLN A 309 -39.16 -31.10 22.19
N ALA A 310 -38.68 -30.03 21.57
CA ALA A 310 -39.47 -28.84 21.25
C ALA A 310 -40.22 -28.91 19.90
N ASN A 311 -40.26 -30.08 19.23
CA ASN A 311 -40.85 -30.25 17.88
C ASN A 311 -40.33 -29.23 16.85
N GLY A 312 -39.04 -28.87 16.93
CA GLY A 312 -38.43 -27.90 16.02
C GLY A 312 -38.90 -26.44 16.20
N LYS A 313 -39.72 -26.11 17.21
CA LYS A 313 -40.06 -24.73 17.54
C LYS A 313 -38.99 -24.15 18.46
N VAL A 314 -38.20 -23.20 17.96
CA VAL A 314 -37.28 -22.43 18.78
C VAL A 314 -38.11 -21.66 19.82
N ALA A 315 -37.98 -22.01 21.11
CA ALA A 315 -38.54 -21.19 22.19
C ALA A 315 -38.05 -19.74 22.02
N GLY A 316 -38.99 -18.80 21.97
CA GLY A 316 -38.77 -17.44 21.47
C GLY A 316 -37.54 -16.75 22.05
N LYS A 317 -36.94 -15.85 21.24
CA LYS A 317 -35.88 -14.92 21.64
C LYS A 317 -36.26 -14.20 22.94
N GLY A 318 -35.85 -14.75 24.08
CA GLY A 318 -35.72 -14.02 25.31
C GLY A 318 -34.67 -12.93 25.09
N THR A 319 -35.08 -11.69 25.27
CA THR A 319 -34.27 -10.49 25.17
C THR A 319 -32.98 -10.66 26.00
N LEU A 320 -31.85 -10.89 25.34
CA LEU A 320 -30.54 -10.62 25.94
C LEU A 320 -30.48 -9.11 26.17
N LYS A 321 -30.84 -8.67 27.38
CA LYS A 321 -30.55 -7.32 27.87
C LYS A 321 -29.05 -7.10 27.71
N ARG A 322 -28.66 -6.29 26.72
CA ARG A 322 -27.35 -5.63 26.74
C ARG A 322 -27.28 -4.83 28.03
N GLY A 323 -26.47 -5.29 28.98
CA GLY A 323 -26.17 -4.54 30.18
C GLY A 323 -25.52 -3.22 29.81
N ARG A 324 -26.28 -2.12 29.90
CA ARG A 324 -25.73 -0.81 30.27
C ARG A 324 -25.23 -0.96 31.71
N GLN A 325 -23.92 -1.03 31.91
CA GLN A 325 -23.33 -0.64 33.19
C GLN A 325 -23.25 0.89 33.20
N ASN A 326 -24.06 1.49 34.06
CA ASN A 326 -23.93 2.88 34.43
C ASN A 326 -22.62 3.08 35.19
N ARG A 327 -21.97 4.21 34.87
CA ARG A 327 -20.99 4.88 35.72
C ARG A 327 -21.59 5.11 37.10
N ASN A 328 -20.84 4.73 38.13
CA ASN A 328 -20.43 5.62 39.21
C ASN A 328 -18.94 5.43 39.43
#